data_AF-A0A917XT39-F1
#
_entry.id   AF-A0A917XT39-F1
#
_cell.length_a   1.000
_cell.length_b   1.000
_cell.length_c   1.000
_cell.angle_alpha   90.00
_cell.angle_beta   90.00
_cell.angle_gamma   90.00
#
_symmetry.space_group_name_H-M   'P 1'
#
loop_
_entity.id
_entity.type
_entity.pdbx_description
1 polymer ?
#
loop_
_entity_poly.entity_id
_entity_poly.type
_entity_poly.pdbx_seq_one_letter_code
_entity_poly.pdbx_strand_id
1 'polypeptide(L)'
;MTSLIDLTKKVQKYNDAESLEIVLTLFEPKIRASLKETSPQEQVDLYQELKIRVIEIIRKYDYNNTYGFWEFTNRLKELHVVEQTAKENSDHPVKNS
;
A
#
# COMPACT_ATOMS: atom_id res chain seq x y z
N MET A 1 9.80 21.45 1.34
CA MET A 1 9.00 20.36 1.93
C MET A 1 9.65 19.05 1.54
N THR A 2 10.00 18.19 2.50
CA THR A 2 10.58 16.86 2.23
C THR A 2 9.45 15.89 1.89
N SER A 3 9.53 15.17 0.77
CA SER A 3 8.48 14.22 0.40
C SER A 3 8.59 12.91 1.18
N LEU A 4 7.52 12.13 1.24
CA LEU A 4 7.53 10.79 1.82
C LEU A 4 8.56 9.87 1.12
N ILE A 5 8.75 10.06 -0.19
CA ILE A 5 9.76 9.33 -0.98
C ILE A 5 11.18 9.74 -0.55
N ASP A 6 11.43 11.03 -0.30
CA ASP A 6 12.74 11.49 0.13
C ASP A 6 13.10 10.97 1.52
N LEU A 7 12.12 10.95 2.44
CA LEU A 7 12.28 10.34 3.77
C LEU A 7 12.59 8.84 3.64
N THR A 8 11.83 8.12 2.80
CA THR A 8 12.05 6.69 2.53
C THR A 8 13.46 6.43 2.00
N LYS A 9 13.94 7.26 1.05
CA LYS A 9 15.31 7.17 0.51
C LYS A 9 16.35 7.39 1.60
N LYS A 10 16.15 8.35 2.49
CA LYS A 10 17.08 8.61 3.61
C LYS A 10 17.15 7.42 4.57
N VAL A 11 16.01 6.84 4.93
CA VAL A 11 15.95 5.63 5.76
C VAL A 11 16.69 4.47 5.10
N GLN A 12 16.42 4.18 3.83
CA GLN A 12 17.04 3.04 3.14
C GLN A 12 18.54 3.22 2.89
N LYS A 13 19.00 4.43 2.55
CA LYS A 13 20.41 4.68 2.18
C LYS A 13 21.32 4.94 3.36
N TYR A 14 20.81 5.61 4.40
CA TYR A 14 21.62 6.12 5.50
C TYR A 14 21.19 5.56 6.86
N ASN A 15 20.19 4.66 6.90
CA ASN A 15 19.56 4.18 8.13
C ASN A 15 19.14 5.33 9.05
N ASP A 16 18.65 6.42 8.45
CA ASP A 16 18.34 7.67 9.13
C ASP A 16 17.12 7.51 10.05
N ALA A 17 17.38 7.45 11.35
CA ALA A 17 16.36 7.22 12.37
C ALA A 17 15.38 8.41 12.48
N GLU A 18 15.84 9.64 12.24
CA GLU A 18 14.99 10.83 12.27
C GLU A 18 13.95 10.78 11.15
N SER A 19 14.36 10.49 9.91
CA SER A 19 13.42 10.30 8.80
C SER A 19 12.45 9.15 9.08
N LEU A 20 12.90 8.07 9.71
CA LEU A 20 12.01 6.96 10.07
C LEU A 20 10.93 7.40 11.06
N GLU A 21 11.30 8.15 12.09
CA GLU A 21 10.36 8.66 13.09
C GLU A 21 9.36 9.65 12.48
N ILE A 22 9.81 10.52 11.56
CA ILE A 22 8.91 11.41 10.82
C ILE A 22 7.89 10.60 10.02
N VAL A 23 8.32 9.54 9.32
CA VAL A 23 7.39 8.69 8.56
C VAL A 23 6.38 8.04 9.50
N LEU A 24 6.82 7.45 10.61
CA LEU A 24 5.92 6.84 11.60
C LEU A 24 4.89 7.86 12.13
N THR A 25 5.34 9.07 12.43
CA THR A 25 4.47 10.18 12.87
C THR A 25 3.44 10.54 11.81
N LEU A 26 3.81 10.55 10.52
CA LEU A 26 2.87 10.82 9.42
C LEU A 26 1.80 9.73 9.28
N PHE A 27 2.12 8.47 9.61
CA PHE A 27 1.18 7.35 9.56
C PHE A 27 0.35 7.18 10.84
N GLU A 28 0.73 7.84 11.93
CA GLU A 28 0.06 7.77 13.23
C GLU A 28 -1.46 7.96 13.18
N PRO A 29 -2.03 8.94 12.44
CA PRO A 29 -3.47 9.11 12.35
C PRO A 29 -4.19 7.90 11.75
N LYS A 30 -3.57 7.24 10.74
CA LYS A 30 -4.13 6.06 10.08
C LYS A 30 -4.03 4.82 10.96
N ILE A 31 -2.90 4.65 11.65
CA ILE A 31 -2.70 3.56 12.61
C ILE A 31 -3.77 3.67 13.72
N ARG A 32 -3.89 4.83 14.37
CA ARG A 32 -4.85 5.05 15.44
C ARG A 32 -6.30 4.88 15.01
N ALA A 33 -6.65 5.31 13.79
CA ALA A 33 -7.99 5.11 13.26
C ALA A 33 -8.30 3.61 13.14
N SER A 34 -7.36 2.82 12.62
CA SER A 34 -7.54 1.36 12.43
C SER A 34 -7.66 0.60 13.75
N LEU A 35 -6.95 1.03 14.80
CA LEU A 35 -7.02 0.40 16.13
C LEU A 35 -8.39 0.47 16.79
N LYS A 36 -9.24 1.45 16.41
CA LYS A 36 -10.59 1.60 16.98
C LYS A 36 -11.52 0.42 16.66
N GLU A 37 -11.17 -0.37 15.65
CA GLU A 37 -11.91 -1.56 15.22
C GLU A 37 -11.46 -2.83 15.99
N THR A 38 -10.52 -2.69 16.93
CA THR A 38 -9.92 -3.80 17.69
C THR A 38 -10.27 -3.71 19.18
N SER A 39 -10.31 -4.86 19.86
CA SER A 39 -10.55 -4.91 21.30
C SER A 39 -9.48 -4.12 22.09
N PRO A 40 -9.83 -3.39 23.16
CA PRO A 40 -8.86 -2.59 23.92
C PRO A 40 -7.65 -3.40 24.42
N GLN A 41 -7.84 -4.68 24.71
CA GLN A 41 -6.79 -5.59 25.19
C GLN A 41 -5.73 -5.86 24.12
N GLU A 42 -6.12 -5.92 22.84
CA GLU A 42 -5.23 -6.24 21.73
C GLU A 42 -4.63 -4.98 21.06
N GLN A 43 -5.19 -3.79 21.34
CA GLN A 43 -4.78 -2.54 20.68
C GLN A 43 -3.31 -2.18 20.89
N VAL A 44 -2.73 -2.48 22.07
CA VAL A 44 -1.33 -2.15 22.36
C VAL A 44 -0.38 -3.00 21.51
N ASP A 45 -0.66 -4.30 21.42
CA ASP A 45 0.16 -5.22 20.64
C ASP A 45 0.00 -4.94 19.15
N LEU A 46 -1.24 -4.75 18.69
CA LEU A 46 -1.53 -4.39 17.30
C LEU A 46 -0.90 -3.06 16.90
N TYR A 47 -0.88 -2.06 17.79
CA TYR A 47 -0.20 -0.79 17.54
C TYR A 47 1.29 -0.98 17.24
N GLN A 48 1.97 -1.81 18.05
CA GLN A 48 3.38 -2.12 17.85
C GLN A 48 3.62 -2.88 16.55
N GLU A 49 2.81 -3.89 16.27
CA GLU A 49 2.90 -4.69 15.05
C GLU A 49 2.71 -3.81 13.80
N LEU A 50 1.74 -2.90 13.81
CA LEU A 50 1.52 -1.96 12.70
C LEU A 50 2.71 -1.02 12.51
N LYS A 51 3.34 -0.53 13.58
CA LYS A 51 4.56 0.28 13.48
C LYS A 51 5.73 -0.52 12.89
N ILE A 52 5.94 -1.76 13.37
CA ILE A 52 6.95 -2.67 12.82
C ILE A 52 6.70 -2.88 11.32
N ARG A 53 5.45 -3.13 10.93
CA ARG A 53 5.08 -3.35 9.53
C ARG A 53 5.34 -2.13 8.66
N VAL A 54 5.06 -0.92 9.15
CA VAL A 54 5.41 0.32 8.44
C VAL A 54 6.92 0.43 8.25
N ILE A 55 7.72 0.15 9.29
CA ILE A 55 9.19 0.16 9.19
C ILE A 55 9.68 -0.83 8.12
N GLU A 56 9.14 -2.04 8.11
CA GLU A 56 9.49 -3.05 7.11
C GLU A 56 9.15 -2.61 5.68
N ILE A 57 7.97 -2.03 5.49
CA ILE A 57 7.53 -1.52 4.19
C ILE A 57 8.48 -0.41 3.74
N ILE A 58 8.77 0.58 4.58
CA ILE A 58 9.68 1.68 4.25
C ILE A 58 11.05 1.13 3.81
N ARG A 59 11.59 0.13 4.52
CA ARG A 59 12.89 -0.46 4.21
C ARG A 59 12.92 -1.24 2.90
N LYS A 60 11.78 -1.80 2.48
CA LYS A 60 11.65 -2.65 1.29
C LYS A 60 10.97 -1.94 0.10
N TYR A 61 10.48 -0.72 0.30
CA TYR A 61 9.69 0.00 -0.69
C TYR A 61 10.52 0.30 -1.94
N ASP A 62 10.07 -0.20 -3.09
CA ASP A 62 10.68 0.06 -4.38
C ASP A 62 10.01 1.29 -5.03
N TYR A 63 10.69 2.44 -4.92
CA TYR A 63 10.25 3.68 -5.54
C TYR A 63 10.62 3.81 -7.02
N ASN A 64 11.38 2.86 -7.60
CA ASN A 64 11.70 2.87 -9.03
C ASN A 64 10.65 2.10 -9.84
N ASN A 65 9.98 1.13 -9.20
CA ASN A 65 8.92 0.32 -9.81
C ASN A 65 7.54 0.67 -9.24
N THR A 66 7.20 1.95 -9.23
CA THR A 66 5.89 2.45 -8.80
C THR A 66 5.19 3.15 -9.94
N TYR A 67 3.88 2.95 -10.06
CA TYR A 67 3.08 3.62 -11.07
C TYR A 67 2.85 5.08 -10.69
N GLY A 68 2.97 5.98 -11.65
CA GLY A 68 2.40 7.32 -11.53
C GLY A 68 0.87 7.24 -11.39
N PHE A 69 0.25 8.30 -10.84
CA PHE A 69 -1.20 8.34 -10.64
C PHE A 69 -1.98 7.99 -11.92
N TRP A 70 -1.60 8.59 -13.06
CA TRP A 70 -2.27 8.34 -14.33
C TRP A 70 -2.03 6.93 -14.86
N GLU A 71 -0.80 6.42 -14.77
CA GLU A 71 -0.46 5.04 -15.15
C GLU A 71 -1.27 4.03 -14.34
N PHE A 72 -1.41 4.27 -13.03
CA PHE A 72 -2.24 3.47 -12.14
C PHE A 72 -3.71 3.51 -12.56
N THR A 73 -4.28 4.68 -12.83
CA THR A 73 -5.68 4.78 -13.28
C THR A 73 -5.94 4.09 -14.62
N ASN A 74 -4.98 4.14 -15.55
CA ASN A 74 -5.10 3.46 -16.84
C ASN A 74 -5.09 1.94 -16.66
N ARG A 75 -4.17 1.42 -15.84
CA ARG A 75 -4.15 0.00 -15.44
C ARG A 75 -5.46 -0.47 -14.82
N LEU A 76 -6.06 0.32 -13.91
CA LEU A 76 -7.34 -0.04 -13.29
C LEU A 76 -8.49 -0.12 -14.31
N LYS A 77 -8.48 0.75 -15.33
CA LYS A 77 -9.46 0.70 -16.43
C LYS A 77 -9.24 -0.54 -17.29
N GLU A 78 -7.99 -0.85 -17.65
CA GLU A 78 -7.64 -2.05 -18.41
C GLU A 78 -8.06 -3.33 -17.68
N LEU A 79 -7.83 -3.41 -16.36
CA LEU A 79 -8.26 -4.56 -15.55
C LEU A 79 -9.80 -4.73 -15.54
N HIS A 80 -10.56 -3.64 -15.44
CA HIS A 80 -12.03 -3.69 -15.53
C HIS A 80 -12.54 -4.15 -16.90
N VAL A 81 -11.85 -3.81 -17.99
CA VAL A 81 -12.22 -4.24 -19.35
C VAL A 81 -11.98 -5.75 -19.55
N VAL A 82 -10.91 -6.29 -18.95
CA VAL A 82 -10.59 -7.73 -19.00
C VAL A 82 -11.61 -8.56 -18.21
N GLU A 83 -12.08 -8.08 -17.06
CA GLU A 83 -13.10 -8.79 -16.27
C GLU A 83 -14.49 -8.82 -16.95
N GLN A 84 -14.82 -7.81 -17.75
CA GLN A 84 -16.09 -7.76 -18.50
C GLN A 84 -16.06 -8.69 -19.72
N THR A 85 -14.95 -8.71 -20.47
CA THR A 85 -14.77 -9.60 -21.63
C THR A 85 -14.62 -11.08 -21.24
N ALA A 86 -14.10 -11.39 -20.05
CA ALA A 86 -14.03 -12.75 -19.55
C ALA A 86 -15.40 -13.33 -19.16
N LYS A 87 -16.36 -12.50 -18.69
CA LYS A 87 -17.72 -12.92 -18.35
C LYS A 87 -18.60 -13.13 -19.59
N GLU A 88 -18.45 -12.30 -20.62
CA GLU A 88 -19.21 -12.46 -21.87
C GLU A 88 -18.81 -13.74 -22.64
N ASN A 89 -17.54 -14.15 -22.55
CA ASN A 89 -17.05 -15.37 -23.21
C ASN A 89 -17.36 -16.67 -22.44
N SER A 90 -17.87 -16.62 -21.21
CA SER A 90 -18.27 -17.81 -20.45
C SER A 90 -19.75 -18.18 -20.59
N ASP A 91 -20.60 -17.27 -21.07
CA ASP A 91 -22.06 -17.45 -21.12
C ASP A 91 -22.59 -18.05 -22.44
N HIS A 92 -21.73 -18.30 -23.43
CA HIS A 92 -22.13 -18.96 -24.69
C HIS A 92 -21.21 -20.15 -25.03
N PRO A 93 -21.62 -21.40 -24.74
CA PRO A 93 -20.94 -22.56 -25.30
C PRO A 93 -21.23 -22.56 -26.80
N VAL A 94 -20.20 -22.33 -27.60
CA VAL A 94 -20.25 -22.50 -29.05
C VAL A 94 -20.72 -23.92 -29.33
N LYS A 95 -21.99 -24.06 -29.74
CA LYS A 95 -22.49 -25.31 -30.32
C LYS A 95 -21.82 -25.47 -31.69
N ASN A 96 -20.74 -26.25 -31.72
CA ASN A 96 -20.17 -26.75 -32.96
C ASN A 96 -21.26 -27.53 -33.71
N SER A 97 -21.62 -27.07 -34.91
CA SER A 97 -22.38 -27.80 -35.93
C SER A 97 -21.45 -28.16 -37.07
#